data_AF-A0A960BFU1-F1
#
_entry.id   AF-A0A960BFU1-F1
#
_cell.length_a   1.000
_cell.length_b   1.000
_cell.length_c   1.000
_cell.angle_alpha   90.00
_cell.angle_beta   90.00
_cell.angle_gamma   90.00
#
_symmetry.space_group_name_H-M   'P 1'
#
loop_
_entity.id
_entity.type
_entity.pdbx_description
1 polymer ?
#
loop_
_entity_poly.entity_id
_entity_poly.type
_entity_poly.pdbx_seq_one_letter_code
_entity_poly.pdbx_strand_id
1 'polypeptide(L)' 'TGNNTYKAVQRSAGAIAIGPILQGLRKPVNDLSRGCLVTDIVNTVAITAIQAQQLADSR' A
#
# COMPACT_ATOMS: atom_id res chain seq x y z
N THR A 1 15.86 -4.27 -7.79
CA THR A 1 16.32 -3.16 -6.95
C THR A 1 15.27 -2.71 -5.93
N GLY A 2 14.04 -2.36 -6.33
CA GLY A 2 13.02 -1.80 -5.41
C GLY A 2 12.66 -2.65 -4.17
N ASN A 3 12.34 -3.95 -4.32
CA ASN A 3 11.93 -4.80 -3.19
C ASN A 3 13.05 -5.00 -2.14
N ASN A 4 14.28 -5.25 -2.61
CA ASN A 4 15.42 -5.39 -1.70
C ASN A 4 15.70 -4.10 -0.94
N THR A 5 15.66 -2.94 -1.61
CA THR A 5 15.87 -1.65 -0.95
C THR A 5 14.75 -1.34 0.04
N TYR A 6 13.48 -1.56 -0.33
CA TYR A 6 12.32 -1.42 0.56
C TYR A 6 12.52 -2.23 1.86
N LYS A 7 12.86 -3.52 1.74
CA LYS A 7 13.08 -4.39 2.89
C LYS A 7 14.33 -4.03 3.68
N ALA A 8 15.40 -3.59 2.99
CA ALA A 8 16.63 -3.17 3.65
C ALA A 8 16.36 -1.95 4.52
N VAL A 9 15.73 -0.91 3.98
CA VAL A 9 15.41 0.33 4.72
C VAL A 9 14.43 0.08 5.87
N GLN A 10 13.38 -0.74 5.65
CA GLN A 10 12.46 -1.12 6.72
C GLN A 10 13.21 -1.73 7.93
N ARG A 11 14.20 -2.60 7.66
CA ARG A 11 14.92 -3.33 8.71
C ARG A 11 16.10 -2.55 9.29
N SER A 12 16.81 -1.78 8.47
CA SER A 12 18.03 -1.08 8.89
C SER A 12 17.73 0.28 9.54
N ALA A 13 16.67 0.97 9.11
CA ALA A 13 16.31 2.29 9.61
C ALA A 13 15.09 2.27 10.55
N GLY A 14 14.49 1.10 10.79
CA GLY A 14 13.23 0.98 11.55
C GLY A 14 12.07 1.73 10.90
N ALA A 15 12.15 2.00 9.60
CA ALA A 15 11.15 2.75 8.87
C ALA A 15 9.84 1.96 8.77
N ILE A 16 8.71 2.64 8.95
CA ILE A 16 7.39 2.06 8.68
C ILE A 16 7.24 1.87 7.18
N ALA A 17 6.89 0.66 6.78
CA ALA A 17 6.81 0.25 5.40
C ALA A 17 5.39 -0.23 5.11
N ILE A 18 4.63 0.54 4.32
CA ILE A 18 3.23 0.25 3.98
C ILE A 18 3.17 -0.13 2.50
N GLY A 19 2.61 -1.31 2.20
CA GLY A 19 2.41 -1.78 0.83
C GLY A 19 2.54 -3.31 0.68
N PRO A 20 2.52 -3.82 -0.56
CA PRO A 20 2.54 -3.08 -1.83
C PRO A 20 1.23 -2.32 -2.13
N ILE A 21 1.32 -1.15 -2.77
CA ILE A 21 0.15 -0.38 -3.25
C ILE A 21 0.11 -0.49 -4.77
N LEU A 22 -1.01 -1.01 -5.30
CA LEU A 22 -1.22 -1.17 -6.74
C LEU A 22 -1.68 0.16 -7.35
N GLN A 23 -1.18 0.46 -8.55
CA GLN A 23 -1.45 1.69 -9.29
C GLN A 23 -1.85 1.39 -10.74
N GLY A 24 -2.55 2.32 -11.39
CA GLY A 24 -2.93 2.22 -12.80
C GLY A 24 -4.20 1.39 -13.08
N LEU A 25 -4.91 0.93 -12.05
CA LEU A 25 -6.16 0.20 -12.21
C LEU A 25 -7.36 1.13 -12.36
N ARG A 26 -8.33 0.74 -13.19
CA ARG A 26 -9.58 1.50 -13.41
C ARG A 26 -10.46 1.64 -12.16
N LYS A 27 -10.34 0.68 -11.25
CA LYS A 27 -10.89 0.70 -9.90
C LYS A 27 -9.76 0.26 -8.95
N PRO A 28 -9.59 0.91 -7.80
CA PRO A 28 -8.53 0.55 -6.88
C PRO A 28 -8.79 -0.84 -6.30
N VAL A 29 -7.74 -1.66 -6.33
CA VAL A 29 -7.68 -2.96 -5.70
C VAL A 29 -6.28 -3.06 -5.13
N ASN A 30 -6.15 -3.46 -3.86
CA ASN A 30 -4.86 -3.71 -3.22
C ASN A 30 -4.87 -5.11 -2.62
N ASP A 31 -3.72 -5.77 -2.68
CA ASP A 31 -3.51 -7.09 -2.09
C ASP A 31 -2.86 -6.95 -0.71
N LEU A 32 -3.20 -7.86 0.19
CA LEU A 32 -2.58 -7.94 1.50
C LEU A 32 -1.51 -9.03 1.51
N SER A 33 -0.37 -8.71 2.12
CA SER A 33 0.64 -9.74 2.36
C SER A 33 0.10 -10.80 3.33
N ARG A 34 0.49 -12.07 3.10
CA ARG A 34 0.19 -13.14 4.06
C ARG A 34 0.77 -12.81 5.44
N GLY A 35 -0.03 -12.99 6.49
CA GLY A 35 0.35 -12.67 7.86
C GLY A 35 0.26 -11.18 8.22
N CYS A 36 -0.53 -10.39 7.48
CA CYS A 36 -0.76 -8.98 7.78
C CYS A 36 -1.42 -8.78 9.16
N LEU A 37 -1.05 -7.71 9.84
CA LEU A 37 -1.67 -7.28 11.09
C LEU A 37 -2.96 -6.50 10.82
N VAL A 38 -3.80 -6.32 11.83
CA VAL A 38 -5.02 -5.48 11.75
C VAL A 38 -4.68 -4.08 11.25
N THR A 39 -3.55 -3.51 11.70
CA THR A 39 -3.06 -2.20 11.27
C THR A 39 -2.79 -2.15 9.77
N ASP A 40 -2.25 -3.22 9.18
CA ASP A 40 -1.97 -3.28 7.75
C ASP A 40 -3.26 -3.34 6.92
N ILE A 41 -4.27 -4.04 7.43
CA ILE A 41 -5.60 -4.10 6.81
C ILE A 41 -6.23 -2.72 6.81
N VAL A 42 -6.25 -2.04 7.96
CA VAL A 42 -6.83 -0.69 8.11
C VAL A 42 -6.12 0.29 7.20
N ASN A 43 -4.78 0.29 7.19
CA ASN A 43 -3.98 1.17 6.32
C ASN A 43 -4.28 0.90 4.83
N THR A 44 -4.35 -0.37 4.43
CA THR A 44 -4.64 -0.75 3.04
C THR A 44 -6.03 -0.30 2.61
N VAL A 45 -7.05 -0.46 3.47
CA VAL A 45 -8.42 0.01 3.20
C VAL A 45 -8.47 1.53 3.08
N ALA A 46 -7.82 2.25 4.00
CA ALA A 46 -7.77 3.71 3.96
C ALA A 46 -7.12 4.23 2.67
N ILE A 47 -5.99 3.64 2.27
CA ILE A 47 -5.32 3.99 1.01
C ILE A 47 -6.21 3.67 -0.20
N THR A 48 -6.86 2.51 -0.22
CA THR A 48 -7.76 2.09 -1.31
C THR A 48 -8.93 3.07 -1.47
N ALA A 49 -9.51 3.55 -0.35
CA ALA A 49 -10.57 4.55 -0.36
C ALA A 49 -10.10 5.89 -0.95
N ILE A 50 -8.90 6.35 -0.58
CA ILE A 50 -8.31 7.58 -1.14
C ILE A 50 -8.05 7.42 -2.63
N GLN A 51 -7.52 6.29 -3.08
CA GLN A 51 -7.33 6.01 -4.51
C GLN A 51 -8.65 6.04 -5.28
N ALA A 52 -9.75 5.57 -4.66
CA ALA A 52 -11.07 5.58 -5.28
C ALA A 52 -11.60 6.99 -5.45
N GLN A 53 -11.42 7.83 -4.41
CA GLN A 53 -11.79 9.24 -4.45
C GLN A 53 -11.00 10.00 -5.54
N GLN A 54 -9.68 9.83 -5.60
CA GLN A 54 -8.83 10.47 -6.61
C GLN A 54 -9.27 10.13 -8.04
N LEU A 55 -9.65 8.86 -8.29
CA LEU A 55 -10.17 8.44 -9.60
C LEU A 55 -11.56 8.99 -9.92
N ALA A 56 -12.37 9.34 -8.90
CA ALA A 56 -13.65 10.00 -9.09
C ALA A 56 -13.47 11.50 -9.39
N ASP A 57 -12.57 12.17 -8.68
CA ASP A 57 -12.28 13.60 -8.84
C ASP A 57 -11.58 13.94 -10.17
N SER A 58 -10.93 12.94 -10.78
CA SER A 58 -10.22 13.08 -12.06
C SER A 58 -11.12 12.84 -13.30
N ARG A 59 -12.42 12.64 -13.12
CA ARG A 59 -13.41 12.47 -14.20
C ARG A 59 -14.18 13.75 -14.42
#